data_AF-A0A7C7N9N2-F1
#
_entry.id   AF-A0A7C7N9N2-F1
#
_cell.length_a   1.000
_cell.length_b   1.000
_cell.length_c   1.000
_cell.angle_alpha   90.00
_cell.angle_beta   90.00
_cell.angle_gamma   90.00
#
_symmetry.space_group_name_H-M   'P 1'
#
loop_
_entity.id
_entity.type
_entity.pdbx_description
1 polymer ?
#
loop_
_entity_poly.entity_id
_entity_poly.type
_entity_poly.pdbx_seq_one_letter_code
_entity_poly.pdbx_strand_id
1 'polypeptide(L)'
;MIDGYDDESVDYTFDIEVDEDDWESIIQMQVNELSCLVESEGIQRPGQFANGRRTSSHLVYPIVAYDAKRCPCPTVLGLVLTGLEGKTLFFGMKIKDLSVGLVDYMNDLLEFEGMPIGVQWNPADVFIEAKVATILLPDDILFARENGWIEMMSQVRDGKRSTHRLAVAKMGRMALAHEKQKRAYKELGEESLDEK
;
A
#
# COMPACT_ATOMS: atom_id res chain seq x y z
N MET A 1 -30.22 -25.58 38.07
CA MET A 1 -30.96 -24.45 37.49
C MET A 1 -29.97 -23.28 37.50
N ILE A 2 -29.28 -23.10 36.37
CA ILE A 2 -29.37 -21.92 35.47
C ILE A 2 -28.90 -20.68 36.26
N ASP A 3 -27.60 -20.39 36.23
CA ASP A 3 -26.90 -19.55 35.24
C ASP A 3 -27.19 -18.06 35.44
N GLY A 4 -26.11 -17.30 35.62
CA GLY A 4 -26.08 -15.86 35.73
C GLY A 4 -24.63 -15.39 35.82
N TYR A 5 -23.77 -15.89 34.92
CA TYR A 5 -22.52 -15.23 34.62
C TYR A 5 -22.87 -14.11 33.63
N ASP A 6 -22.89 -12.88 34.12
CA ASP A 6 -22.85 -11.69 33.28
C ASP A 6 -21.48 -11.70 32.58
N ASP A 7 -21.50 -12.25 31.36
CA ASP A 7 -20.43 -12.15 30.37
C ASP A 7 -20.48 -10.71 29.83
N GLU A 8 -19.87 -9.78 30.58
CA GLU A 8 -19.48 -8.49 30.02
C GLU A 8 -18.41 -8.78 28.96
N SER A 9 -18.86 -9.05 27.74
CA SER A 9 -18.03 -9.06 26.56
C SER A 9 -17.43 -7.66 26.41
N VAL A 10 -16.23 -7.48 26.96
CA VAL A 10 -15.43 -6.29 26.75
C VAL A 10 -15.03 -6.31 25.27
N ASP A 11 -15.81 -5.59 24.47
CA ASP A 11 -15.51 -5.28 23.08
C ASP A 11 -14.25 -4.41 23.05
N TYR A 12 -13.10 -5.07 22.95
CA TYR A 12 -11.83 -4.40 22.66
C TYR A 12 -11.77 -4.09 21.17
N THR A 13 -12.70 -3.29 20.66
CA THR A 13 -12.40 -2.42 19.51
C THR A 13 -11.38 -1.40 20.00
N PHE A 14 -10.12 -1.78 19.92
CA PHE A 14 -9.02 -0.84 19.99
C PHE A 14 -9.19 0.11 18.80
N ASP A 15 -9.85 1.24 19.04
CA ASP A 15 -9.80 2.43 18.19
C ASP A 15 -8.37 2.98 18.24
N ILE A 16 -7.45 2.29 17.56
CA ILE A 16 -6.11 2.82 17.32
C ILE A 16 -6.27 3.84 16.20
N GLU A 17 -6.65 5.06 16.57
CA GLU A 17 -6.46 6.22 15.71
C GLU A 17 -4.94 6.41 15.57
N VAL A 18 -4.40 6.00 14.42
CA VAL A 18 -3.01 6.26 14.05
C VAL A 18 -2.94 7.67 13.48
N ASP A 19 -2.07 8.49 14.06
CA ASP A 19 -1.78 9.83 13.57
C ASP A 19 -1.26 9.76 12.13
N GLU A 20 -1.80 10.60 11.24
CA GLU A 20 -1.37 10.68 9.84
C GLU A 20 0.12 11.03 9.70
N ASP A 21 0.67 11.74 10.69
CA ASP A 21 2.09 12.10 10.73
C ASP A 21 3.01 10.85 10.80
N ASP A 22 2.52 9.74 11.35
CA ASP A 22 3.27 8.49 11.46
C ASP A 22 3.14 7.59 10.23
N TRP A 23 2.20 7.85 9.31
CA TRP A 23 1.89 6.95 8.20
C TRP A 23 3.08 6.67 7.30
N GLU A 24 3.87 7.70 7.00
CA GLU A 24 5.05 7.56 6.15
C GLU A 24 6.07 6.58 6.77
N SER A 25 6.25 6.65 8.09
CA SER A 25 7.13 5.76 8.85
C SER A 25 6.60 4.32 8.89
N ILE A 26 5.29 4.15 9.07
CA ILE A 26 4.59 2.86 9.11
C ILE A 26 4.67 2.17 7.76
N ILE A 27 4.41 2.90 6.67
CA ILE A 27 4.54 2.40 5.29
C ILE A 27 5.99 1.97 5.05
N GLN A 28 6.98 2.77 5.46
CA GLN A 28 8.39 2.43 5.25
C GLN A 28 8.81 1.18 6.03
N MET A 29 8.32 1.01 7.25
CA MET A 29 8.57 -0.20 8.05
C MET A 29 8.04 -1.45 7.34
N GLN A 30 6.79 -1.41 6.87
CA GLN A 30 6.17 -2.53 6.14
C GLN A 30 6.85 -2.81 4.79
N VAL A 31 7.28 -1.76 4.07
CA VAL A 31 8.09 -1.91 2.85
C VAL A 31 9.39 -2.65 3.15
N ASN A 32 10.07 -2.31 4.24
CA ASN A 32 11.31 -2.96 4.65
C ASN A 32 11.10 -4.43 4.98
N GLU A 33 10.04 -4.76 5.71
CA GLU A 33 9.67 -6.14 6.03
C GLU A 33 9.38 -6.96 4.76
N LEU A 34 8.54 -6.44 3.87
CA LEU A 34 8.21 -7.11 2.61
C LEU A 34 9.41 -7.23 1.67
N SER A 35 10.30 -6.23 1.65
CA SER A 35 11.51 -6.26 0.83
C SER A 35 12.47 -7.38 1.25
N CYS A 36 12.48 -7.76 2.54
CA CYS A 36 13.28 -8.90 3.03
C CYS A 36 12.83 -10.22 2.39
N LEU A 37 11.54 -10.37 2.08
CA LEU A 37 10.98 -11.58 1.48
C LEU A 37 11.34 -11.75 0.00
N VAL A 38 11.87 -10.69 -0.63
CA VAL A 38 12.26 -10.67 -2.06
C VAL A 38 13.76 -10.39 -2.25
N GLU A 39 14.58 -10.57 -1.20
CA GLU A 39 16.04 -10.43 -1.29
C GLU A 39 16.64 -11.38 -2.34
N SER A 40 16.05 -12.56 -2.55
CA SER A 40 16.45 -13.51 -3.59
C SER A 40 16.31 -12.96 -5.01
N GLU A 41 15.47 -11.94 -5.21
CA GLU A 41 15.27 -11.22 -6.48
C GLU A 41 16.31 -10.09 -6.67
N GLY A 42 17.33 -9.99 -5.82
CA GLY A 42 18.39 -8.98 -5.91
C GLY A 42 17.99 -7.60 -5.39
N ILE A 43 16.85 -7.49 -4.73
CA ILE A 43 16.35 -6.28 -4.08
C ILE A 43 17.06 -6.13 -2.73
N GLN A 44 17.88 -5.08 -2.60
CA GLN A 44 18.38 -4.68 -1.28
C GLN A 44 17.26 -4.00 -0.49
N ARG A 45 17.40 -3.85 0.83
CA ARG A 45 16.43 -3.06 1.61
C ARG A 45 16.43 -1.61 1.12
N PRO A 46 15.27 -1.01 0.79
CA PRO A 46 15.19 0.44 0.67
C PRO A 46 15.63 1.00 2.02
N GLY A 47 16.42 2.07 2.05
CA GLY A 47 17.01 2.59 3.29
C GLY A 47 15.98 3.16 4.28
N GLN A 48 16.32 4.21 5.00
CA GLN A 48 15.43 4.85 5.98
C GLN A 48 14.25 5.65 5.37
N PHE A 49 14.15 5.79 4.05
CA PHE A 49 13.23 6.75 3.41
C PHE A 49 12.04 6.09 2.73
N ALA A 50 10.83 6.60 3.00
CA ALA A 50 9.54 6.11 2.49
C ALA A 50 9.29 6.29 0.98
N ASN A 51 10.25 6.88 0.27
CA ASN A 51 10.13 7.23 -1.15
C ASN A 51 10.56 6.12 -2.11
N GLY A 52 10.76 4.88 -1.65
CA GLY A 52 11.06 3.74 -2.51
C GLY A 52 12.37 3.89 -3.30
N ARG A 53 13.33 4.68 -2.78
CA ARG A 53 14.57 4.97 -3.52
C ARG A 53 15.49 3.74 -3.61
N ARG A 54 15.70 3.36 -4.87
CA ARG A 54 16.80 2.57 -5.45
C ARG A 54 17.52 1.64 -4.51
N THR A 55 17.09 0.38 -4.56
CA THR A 55 17.87 -0.75 -4.10
C THR A 55 18.56 -1.28 -5.35
N SER A 56 19.89 -1.17 -5.41
CA SER A 56 20.72 -1.81 -6.46
C SER A 56 20.25 -1.62 -7.93
N SER A 57 19.63 -0.47 -8.26
CA SER A 57 19.06 -0.04 -9.56
C SER A 57 17.53 -0.14 -9.76
N HIS A 58 16.77 -0.76 -8.86
CA HIS A 58 15.32 -0.99 -8.98
C HIS A 58 14.48 0.15 -8.39
N LEU A 59 13.29 0.42 -8.94
CA LEU A 59 12.30 1.27 -8.27
C LEU A 59 11.27 0.37 -7.61
N VAL A 60 10.99 0.64 -6.34
CA VAL A 60 10.07 -0.12 -5.50
C VAL A 60 8.88 0.80 -5.20
N TYR A 61 7.68 0.40 -5.63
CA TYR A 61 6.46 1.13 -5.36
C TYR A 61 5.55 0.31 -4.44
N PRO A 62 5.24 0.78 -3.22
CA PRO A 62 4.32 0.05 -2.35
C PRO A 62 2.88 0.15 -2.84
N ILE A 63 2.14 -0.94 -2.65
CA ILE A 63 0.69 -1.01 -2.85
C ILE A 63 0.05 -0.77 -1.49
N VAL A 64 -0.48 0.43 -1.25
CA VAL A 64 -1.01 0.83 0.06
C VAL A 64 -2.53 0.81 0.03
N ALA A 65 -3.12 0.13 1.01
CA ALA A 65 -4.55 0.09 1.27
C ALA A 65 -4.89 0.87 2.54
N TYR A 66 -6.08 1.49 2.53
CA TYR A 66 -6.63 2.16 3.70
C TYR A 66 -8.16 2.18 3.65
N ASP A 67 -8.77 1.94 4.81
CA ASP A 67 -10.19 2.08 5.05
C ASP A 67 -10.46 2.41 6.51
N ALA A 68 -11.14 3.52 6.79
CA ALA A 68 -11.35 4.00 8.16
C ALA A 68 -12.01 2.97 9.10
N LYS A 69 -12.76 1.98 8.59
CA LYS A 69 -13.45 0.97 9.40
C LYS A 69 -12.74 -0.38 9.43
N ARG A 70 -12.33 -0.85 8.25
CA ARG A 70 -11.80 -2.22 8.06
C ARG A 70 -10.27 -2.29 8.04
N CYS A 71 -9.61 -1.16 7.80
CA CYS A 71 -8.16 -1.01 7.67
C CYS A 71 -7.72 0.41 8.10
N PRO A 72 -7.89 0.77 9.39
CA PRO A 72 -7.72 2.15 9.87
C PRO A 72 -6.26 2.61 9.91
N CYS A 73 -5.32 1.72 9.60
CA CYS A 73 -3.91 2.03 9.45
C CYS A 73 -3.47 1.74 8.01
N PRO A 74 -2.53 2.51 7.44
CA PRO A 74 -2.04 2.25 6.09
C PRO A 74 -1.38 0.87 6.05
N THR A 75 -1.86 0.00 5.17
CA THR A 75 -1.36 -1.37 5.04
C THR A 75 -0.74 -1.57 3.68
N VAL A 76 0.54 -1.98 3.64
CA VAL A 76 1.25 -2.31 2.41
C VAL A 76 0.89 -3.73 2.02
N LEU A 77 -0.01 -3.89 1.05
CA LEU A 77 -0.44 -5.19 0.53
C LEU A 77 0.62 -5.86 -0.34
N GLY A 78 1.57 -5.09 -0.85
CA GLY A 78 2.61 -5.59 -1.74
C GLY A 78 3.54 -4.52 -2.25
N LEU A 79 4.51 -4.96 -3.05
CA LEU A 79 5.52 -4.13 -3.69
C LEU A 79 5.48 -4.37 -5.20
N VAL A 80 5.62 -3.29 -5.95
CA VAL A 80 5.85 -3.33 -7.39
C VAL A 80 7.29 -2.97 -7.68
N LEU A 81 8.02 -3.94 -8.23
CA LEU A 81 9.44 -3.81 -8.53
C LEU A 81 9.61 -3.57 -10.03
N THR A 82 10.27 -2.46 -10.40
CA THR A 82 10.41 -2.10 -11.82
C THR A 82 11.86 -2.05 -12.31
N GLY A 83 12.03 -2.54 -13.54
CA GLY A 83 13.27 -2.55 -14.31
C GLY A 83 14.26 -3.66 -13.96
N LEU A 84 13.72 -4.80 -13.53
CA LEU A 84 14.36 -6.10 -13.65
C LEU A 84 14.36 -6.50 -15.13
N GLU A 85 15.42 -6.21 -15.90
CA GLU A 85 15.52 -6.62 -17.32
C GLU A 85 14.31 -6.22 -18.21
N GLY A 86 13.65 -5.09 -17.91
CA GLY A 86 12.43 -4.65 -18.62
C GLY A 86 11.12 -5.27 -18.12
N LYS A 87 11.15 -6.03 -17.01
CA LYS A 87 9.97 -6.62 -16.36
C LYS A 87 9.52 -5.76 -15.17
N THR A 88 8.23 -5.86 -14.91
CA THR A 88 7.58 -5.37 -13.68
C THR A 88 7.13 -6.59 -12.89
N LEU A 89 7.61 -6.73 -11.66
CA LEU A 89 7.18 -7.80 -10.75
C LEU A 89 6.20 -7.21 -9.73
N PHE A 90 5.06 -7.88 -9.56
CA PHE A 90 4.14 -7.64 -8.46
C PHE A 90 4.37 -8.71 -7.41
N PHE A 91 4.73 -8.29 -6.21
CA PHE A 91 4.87 -9.15 -5.03
C PHE A 91 3.88 -8.66 -3.98
N GLY A 92 3.23 -9.55 -3.26
CA GLY A 92 2.23 -9.14 -2.27
C GLY A 92 1.85 -10.22 -1.28
N MET A 93 1.14 -9.77 -0.24
CA MET A 93 0.56 -10.61 0.80
C MET A 93 -0.41 -11.63 0.20
N LYS A 94 -0.44 -12.82 0.78
CA LYS A 94 -1.50 -13.79 0.47
C LYS A 94 -2.69 -13.51 1.38
N ILE A 95 -3.86 -14.02 1.03
CA ILE A 95 -5.09 -13.87 1.84
C ILE A 95 -4.85 -14.25 3.31
N LYS A 96 -4.09 -15.33 3.57
CA LYS A 96 -3.75 -15.80 4.91
C LYS A 96 -2.87 -14.86 5.74
N ASP A 97 -2.24 -13.88 5.09
CA ASP A 97 -1.33 -12.91 5.71
C ASP A 97 -2.07 -11.56 5.94
N LEU A 98 -3.33 -11.43 5.50
CA LEU A 98 -4.16 -10.25 5.73
C LEU A 98 -4.74 -10.23 7.15
N SER A 99 -5.02 -9.03 7.66
CA SER A 99 -5.82 -8.86 8.87
C SER A 99 -7.26 -9.35 8.66
N VAL A 100 -7.94 -9.72 9.75
CA VAL A 100 -9.35 -10.14 9.71
C VAL A 100 -10.23 -9.10 9.00
N GLY A 101 -10.04 -7.81 9.31
CA GLY A 101 -10.79 -6.72 8.69
C GLY A 101 -10.60 -6.62 7.17
N LEU A 102 -9.39 -6.86 6.67
CA LEU A 102 -9.14 -6.89 5.22
C LEU A 102 -9.68 -8.17 4.57
N VAL A 103 -9.62 -9.33 5.24
CA VAL A 103 -10.24 -10.56 4.72
C VAL A 103 -11.76 -10.37 4.57
N ASP A 104 -12.42 -9.84 5.59
CA ASP A 104 -13.86 -9.57 5.56
C ASP A 104 -14.20 -8.58 4.44
N TYR A 105 -13.43 -7.48 4.34
CA TYR A 105 -13.67 -6.49 3.29
C TYR A 105 -13.46 -7.06 1.89
N MET A 106 -12.43 -7.88 1.70
CA MET A 106 -12.19 -8.57 0.44
C MET A 106 -13.34 -9.50 0.06
N ASN A 107 -13.88 -10.25 1.04
CA ASN A 107 -15.04 -11.13 0.81
C ASN A 107 -16.29 -10.33 0.45
N ASP A 108 -16.56 -9.22 1.15
CA ASP A 108 -17.68 -8.32 0.84
C ASP A 108 -17.57 -7.78 -0.60
N LEU A 109 -16.36 -7.38 -1.03
CA LEU A 109 -16.10 -6.91 -2.40
C LEU A 109 -16.31 -8.01 -3.44
N LEU A 110 -15.80 -9.22 -3.18
CA LEU A 110 -15.96 -10.35 -4.09
C LEU A 110 -17.43 -10.78 -4.22
N GLU A 111 -18.16 -10.82 -3.11
CA GLU A 111 -19.60 -11.12 -3.11
C GLU A 111 -20.38 -10.07 -3.90
N PHE A 112 -20.08 -8.79 -3.68
CA PHE A 112 -20.70 -7.68 -4.40
C PHE A 112 -20.50 -7.79 -5.93
N GLU A 113 -19.31 -8.18 -6.37
CA GLU A 113 -18.99 -8.40 -7.79
C GLU A 113 -19.48 -9.76 -8.34
N GLY A 114 -20.12 -10.59 -7.51
CA GLY A 114 -20.57 -11.93 -7.88
C GLY A 114 -19.45 -12.94 -8.13
N MET A 115 -18.27 -12.71 -7.53
CA MET A 115 -17.07 -13.52 -7.68
C MET A 115 -17.00 -14.64 -6.62
N PRO A 116 -16.51 -15.84 -6.99
CA PRO A 116 -16.41 -16.95 -6.06
C PRO A 116 -15.30 -16.75 -5.01
N ILE A 117 -15.66 -16.82 -3.73
CA ILE A 117 -14.73 -16.69 -2.59
C ILE A 117 -13.72 -17.85 -2.51
N GLY A 118 -14.08 -19.04 -3.01
CA GLY A 118 -13.21 -20.23 -3.00
C GLY A 118 -12.04 -20.20 -3.99
N VAL A 119 -11.91 -19.14 -4.80
CA VAL A 119 -10.79 -18.94 -5.72
C VAL A 119 -9.66 -18.21 -4.99
N GLN A 120 -8.41 -18.58 -5.29
CA GLN A 120 -7.25 -17.91 -4.75
C GLN A 120 -7.01 -16.56 -5.47
N TRP A 121 -7.78 -15.56 -5.07
CA TRP A 121 -7.61 -14.18 -5.54
C TRP A 121 -6.34 -13.55 -4.98
N ASN A 122 -5.71 -12.68 -5.78
CA ASN A 122 -4.62 -11.84 -5.31
C ASN A 122 -5.22 -10.63 -4.57
N PRO A 123 -4.96 -10.44 -3.26
CA PRO A 123 -5.53 -9.34 -2.49
C PRO A 123 -5.24 -7.96 -3.09
N ALA A 124 -3.99 -7.73 -3.52
CA ALA A 124 -3.58 -6.46 -4.10
C ALA A 124 -4.40 -6.14 -5.35
N ASP A 125 -4.67 -7.15 -6.18
CA ASP A 125 -5.47 -6.96 -7.40
C ASP A 125 -6.92 -6.60 -7.07
N VAL A 126 -7.53 -7.26 -6.08
CA VAL A 126 -8.92 -6.98 -5.67
C VAL A 126 -9.05 -5.57 -5.08
N PHE A 127 -8.17 -5.21 -4.15
CA PHE A 127 -8.24 -3.90 -3.50
C PHE A 127 -7.88 -2.73 -4.43
N ILE A 128 -6.99 -2.94 -5.41
CA ILE A 128 -6.71 -1.94 -6.45
C ILE A 128 -7.92 -1.74 -7.35
N GLU A 129 -8.59 -2.81 -7.83
CA GLU A 129 -9.78 -2.65 -8.68
C GLU A 129 -10.93 -1.97 -7.91
N ALA A 130 -11.08 -2.29 -6.63
CA ALA A 130 -12.05 -1.65 -5.75
C ALA A 130 -11.68 -0.22 -5.31
N LYS A 131 -10.53 0.33 -5.75
CA LYS A 131 -9.99 1.64 -5.36
C LYS A 131 -9.84 1.83 -3.84
N VAL A 132 -9.65 0.73 -3.12
CA VAL A 132 -9.29 0.72 -1.69
C VAL A 132 -7.78 0.79 -1.51
N ALA A 133 -7.03 0.36 -2.53
CA ALA A 133 -5.58 0.43 -2.58
C ALA A 133 -5.06 1.19 -3.81
N THR A 134 -3.87 1.76 -3.68
CA THR A 134 -3.14 2.43 -4.76
C THR A 134 -1.66 2.04 -4.75
N ILE A 135 -1.02 2.02 -5.92
CA ILE A 135 0.43 1.92 -6.03
C ILE A 135 0.99 3.32 -5.79
N LEU A 136 1.66 3.56 -4.66
CA LEU A 136 2.19 4.89 -4.35
C LEU A 136 3.33 5.26 -5.31
N LEU A 137 3.12 6.36 -6.03
CA LEU A 137 4.15 7.02 -6.81
C LEU A 137 4.64 8.29 -6.10
N PRO A 138 5.82 8.83 -6.47
CA PRO A 138 6.40 10.01 -5.82
C PRO A 138 5.44 11.21 -5.68
N ASP A 139 4.62 11.48 -6.69
CA ASP A 139 3.64 12.56 -6.66
C ASP A 139 2.54 12.36 -5.60
N ASP A 140 2.18 11.12 -5.29
CA ASP A 140 1.16 10.83 -4.27
C ASP A 140 1.71 11.08 -2.88
N ILE A 141 3.00 10.80 -2.65
CA ILE A 141 3.69 11.09 -1.39
C ILE A 141 3.71 12.59 -1.13
N LEU A 142 4.15 13.40 -2.13
CA LEU A 142 4.14 14.86 -1.97
C LEU A 142 2.74 15.40 -1.75
N PHE A 143 1.75 14.88 -2.47
CA PHE A 143 0.38 15.31 -2.26
C PHE A 143 -0.14 14.96 -0.85
N ALA A 144 0.17 13.76 -0.35
CA ALA A 144 -0.23 13.35 0.98
C ALA A 144 0.43 14.22 2.06
N ARG A 145 1.71 14.59 1.91
CA ARG A 145 2.38 15.55 2.81
C ARG A 145 1.73 16.94 2.79
N GLU A 146 1.25 17.38 1.64
CA GLU A 146 0.59 18.70 1.49
C GLU A 146 -0.87 18.71 1.98
N ASN A 147 -1.60 17.60 1.85
CA ASN A 147 -3.07 17.59 1.98
C ASN A 147 -3.61 16.55 2.98
N GLY A 148 -2.76 15.69 3.53
CA GLY A 148 -3.14 14.53 4.34
C GLY A 148 -3.18 13.23 3.53
N TRP A 149 -2.78 12.14 4.17
CA TRP A 149 -2.86 10.77 3.65
C TRP A 149 -4.29 10.28 3.53
N ILE A 150 -5.15 10.58 4.51
CA ILE A 150 -6.58 10.20 4.47
C ILE A 150 -7.27 10.88 3.28
N GLU A 151 -7.00 12.16 3.05
CA GLU A 151 -7.53 12.89 1.88
C GLU A 151 -7.01 12.29 0.57
N MET A 152 -5.71 11.95 0.49
CA MET A 152 -5.15 11.28 -0.68
C MET A 152 -5.87 9.96 -0.99
N MET A 153 -6.08 9.12 0.02
CA MET A 153 -6.80 7.84 -0.13
C MET A 153 -8.30 8.02 -0.44
N SER A 154 -8.93 9.06 0.11
CA SER A 154 -10.30 9.45 -0.24
C SER A 154 -10.42 9.80 -1.73
N GLN A 155 -9.48 10.57 -2.27
CA GLN A 155 -9.48 10.89 -3.70
C GLN A 155 -9.23 9.68 -4.61
N VAL A 156 -8.46 8.69 -4.16
CA VAL A 156 -8.32 7.41 -4.87
C VAL A 156 -9.67 6.69 -4.92
N ARG A 157 -10.34 6.58 -3.77
CA ARG A 157 -11.64 5.92 -3.64
C ARG A 157 -12.70 6.56 -4.53
N ASP A 158 -12.76 7.89 -4.57
CA ASP A 158 -13.64 8.68 -5.43
C ASP A 158 -13.26 8.61 -6.93
N GLY A 159 -12.08 8.07 -7.27
CA GLY A 159 -11.55 8.05 -8.63
C GLY A 159 -11.04 9.41 -9.14
N LYS A 160 -10.84 10.39 -8.24
CA LYS A 160 -10.18 11.67 -8.55
C LYS A 160 -8.67 11.50 -8.69
N ARG A 161 -8.10 10.48 -8.04
CA ARG A 161 -6.72 10.01 -8.22
C ARG A 161 -6.69 8.60 -8.78
N SER A 162 -5.59 8.26 -9.47
CA SER A 162 -5.39 6.92 -10.03
C SER A 162 -4.90 5.94 -8.97
N THR A 163 -5.20 4.66 -9.17
CA THR A 163 -4.53 3.56 -8.46
C THR A 163 -3.16 3.22 -9.05
N HIS A 164 -2.81 3.87 -10.17
CA HIS A 164 -1.60 3.71 -10.97
C HIS A 164 -1.36 2.31 -11.54
N ARG A 165 -2.31 1.37 -11.40
CA ARG A 165 -2.20 -0.01 -11.88
C ARG A 165 -1.77 -0.10 -13.33
N LEU A 166 -2.49 0.58 -14.22
CA LEU A 166 -2.21 0.54 -15.66
C LEU A 166 -0.85 1.17 -15.97
N ALA A 167 -0.57 2.33 -15.38
CA ALA A 167 0.67 3.06 -15.62
C ALA A 167 1.88 2.21 -15.24
N VAL A 168 1.88 1.64 -14.04
CA VAL A 168 3.01 0.84 -13.54
C VAL A 168 3.09 -0.52 -14.26
N ALA A 169 1.96 -1.19 -14.50
CA ALA A 169 1.95 -2.49 -15.18
C ALA A 169 2.41 -2.43 -16.64
N LYS A 170 2.11 -1.32 -17.35
CA LYS A 170 2.45 -1.18 -18.78
C LYS A 170 3.73 -0.40 -19.02
N MET A 171 3.99 0.62 -18.21
CA MET A 171 5.10 1.54 -18.43
C MET A 171 6.28 1.25 -17.49
N GLY A 172 6.09 0.50 -16.40
CA GLY A 172 7.13 0.20 -15.42
C GLY A 172 7.81 1.48 -14.95
N ARG A 173 9.12 1.61 -15.20
CA ARG A 173 9.90 2.83 -14.86
C ARG A 173 9.43 4.08 -15.58
N MET A 174 8.82 3.94 -16.77
CA MET A 174 8.28 5.08 -17.51
C MET A 174 7.03 5.67 -16.84
N ALA A 175 6.48 5.08 -15.77
CA ALA A 175 5.52 5.76 -14.90
C ALA A 175 6.09 7.08 -14.34
N LEU A 176 7.41 7.19 -14.20
CA LEU A 176 8.10 8.44 -13.81
C LEU A 176 8.40 9.38 -14.98
N ALA A 177 8.07 9.03 -16.22
CA ALA A 177 8.34 9.89 -17.38
C ALA A 177 7.42 11.12 -17.40
N HIS A 178 6.28 11.07 -16.72
CA HIS A 178 5.39 12.22 -16.59
C HIS A 178 6.06 13.31 -15.75
N GLU A 179 6.03 14.57 -16.23
CA GLU A 179 6.76 15.69 -15.61
C GLU A 179 6.46 15.87 -14.12
N LYS A 180 5.20 15.66 -13.72
CA LYS A 180 4.79 15.74 -12.30
C LYS A 180 5.52 14.70 -11.44
N GLN A 181 5.54 13.44 -11.90
CA GLN A 181 6.20 12.32 -11.20
C GLN A 181 7.72 12.49 -11.17
N LYS A 182 8.30 12.97 -12.28
CA LYS A 182 9.73 13.25 -12.39
C LYS A 182 10.18 14.32 -11.42
N ARG A 183 9.40 15.41 -11.30
CA ARG A 183 9.67 16.49 -10.33
C ARG A 183 9.58 15.96 -8.91
N ALA A 184 8.49 15.28 -8.57
CA ALA A 184 8.30 14.72 -7.24
C ALA A 184 9.41 13.74 -6.83
N TYR A 185 9.83 12.86 -7.76
CA TYR A 185 10.93 11.93 -7.53
C TYR A 185 12.28 12.64 -7.27
N LYS A 186 12.50 13.80 -7.90
CA LYS A 186 13.70 14.61 -7.69
C LYS A 186 13.67 15.28 -6.33
N GLU A 187 12.56 15.91 -5.97
CA GLU A 187 12.34 16.68 -4.74
C GLU A 187 12.50 15.82 -3.48
N LEU A 188 11.75 14.71 -3.38
CA LEU A 188 11.91 13.69 -2.32
C LEU A 188 13.34 13.15 -2.22
N GLY A 189 14.09 13.35 -3.30
CA GLY A 189 15.43 12.89 -3.43
C GLY A 189 16.53 13.82 -2.96
N GLU A 190 16.29 15.12 -3.01
CA GLU A 190 17.21 16.14 -2.51
C GLU A 190 17.13 16.17 -0.97
N GLU A 191 15.94 15.98 -0.39
CA GLU A 191 15.72 15.84 1.07
C GLU A 191 16.59 14.74 1.71
N SER A 192 16.68 13.57 1.08
CA SER A 192 17.49 12.44 1.60
C SER A 192 19.00 12.70 1.64
N LEU A 193 19.47 13.77 0.99
CA LEU A 193 20.88 14.19 0.98
C LEU A 193 21.17 15.29 2.01
N ASP A 194 20.16 16.08 2.37
CA ASP A 194 20.30 17.18 3.33
C ASP A 194 20.20 16.70 4.80
N GLU A 195 19.67 15.50 5.04
CA GLU A 195 19.64 14.83 6.36
C GLU A 195 20.92 14.00 6.67
N LYS A 196 21.99 14.13 5.88
CA LYS A 196 23.30 13.47 6.09
C LYS A 196 24.38 14.44 6.56
#